data_AF-A0A8J3NK32-F1
#
_entry.id   AF-A0A8J3NK32-F1
#
_cell.length_a   1.000
_cell.length_b   1.000
_cell.length_c   1.000
_cell.angle_alpha   90.00
_cell.angle_beta   90.00
_cell.angle_gamma   90.00
#
_symmetry.space_group_name_H-M   'P 1'
#
loop_
_entity.id
_entity.type
_entity.pdbx_description
1 polymer ?
#
loop_
_entity_poly.entity_id
_entity_poly.type
_entity_poly.pdbx_seq_one_letter_code
_entity_poly.pdbx_strand_id
1 'polypeptide(L)' 'MAYFADLTPYAYAPAEPGVMFAAPTLVWHYVTAHGYVPPARFVEAVRRYDAGWANEPSPWIPADAERDVWRRG' A
#
# COMPACT_ATOMS: atom_id res chain seq x y z
N MET A 1 -2.28 -0.68 11.92
CA MET A 1 -1.37 -0.13 10.90
C MET A 1 0.06 -0.04 11.42
N ALA A 2 1.08 -0.10 10.54
CA ALA A 2 2.39 0.48 10.86
C ALA A 2 2.27 2.01 10.66
N TYR A 3 2.09 2.73 11.75
CA TYR A 3 1.93 4.18 11.75
C TYR A 3 3.30 4.86 11.82
N PHE A 4 3.62 5.71 10.84
CA PHE A 4 4.63 6.76 10.99
C PHE A 4 3.89 8.08 11.30
N ALA A 5 4.49 8.91 12.15
CA ALA A 5 3.82 9.95 12.94
C ALA A 5 3.19 11.14 12.18
N ASP A 6 3.17 11.17 10.84
CA ASP A 6 2.74 12.33 10.06
C ASP A 6 1.25 12.34 9.65
N LEU A 7 0.47 11.35 10.11
CA LEU A 7 -0.98 11.22 9.86
C LEU A 7 -1.42 11.23 8.38
N THR A 8 -0.47 11.17 7.43
CA THR A 8 -0.84 11.10 6.02
C THR A 8 -1.12 9.63 5.69
N PRO A 9 -2.30 9.28 5.16
CA PRO A 9 -2.55 7.90 4.79
C PRO A 9 -1.61 7.50 3.64
N TYR A 10 -0.93 6.37 3.81
CA TYR A 10 -0.13 5.71 2.79
C TYR A 10 -0.82 4.41 2.39
N ALA A 11 -0.84 4.14 1.08
CA ALA A 11 -1.13 2.83 0.54
C ALA A 11 0.16 2.01 0.53
N TYR A 12 0.05 0.73 0.92
CA TYR A 12 1.19 -0.19 0.97
C TYR A 12 1.00 -1.31 -0.05
N ALA A 13 2.02 -1.56 -0.86
CA ALA A 13 2.05 -2.61 -1.87
C ALA A 13 3.23 -3.56 -1.60
N PRO A 14 2.98 -4.80 -1.14
CA PRO A 14 4.04 -5.79 -0.98
C PRO A 14 4.60 -6.22 -2.34
N ALA A 15 5.90 -6.52 -2.40
CA ALA A 15 6.58 -6.92 -3.62
C ALA A 15 7.21 -8.31 -3.49
N GLU A 16 8.33 -8.41 -2.79
CA GLU A 16 9.05 -9.66 -2.50
C GLU A 16 9.27 -9.79 -0.98
N PRO A 17 9.65 -10.96 -0.46
CA PRO A 17 9.90 -11.14 0.97
C PRO A 17 10.82 -10.05 1.55
N GLY A 18 10.33 -9.33 2.55
CA GLY A 18 11.05 -8.22 3.19
C GLY A 18 10.95 -6.86 2.49
N VAL A 19 10.22 -6.74 1.37
CA VAL A 19 10.07 -5.48 0.62
C VAL A 19 8.62 -5.02 0.57
N MET A 20 8.39 -3.80 1.08
CA MET A 20 7.10 -3.11 1.04
C MET A 20 7.27 -1.75 0.38
N PHE A 21 6.48 -1.46 -0.66
CA PHE A 21 6.37 -0.10 -1.18
C PHE A 21 5.31 0.67 -0.39
N ALA A 22 5.62 1.92 -0.05
CA ALA A 22 4.67 2.87 0.48
C ALA A 22 4.44 3.98 -0.56
N ALA A 23 3.19 4.33 -0.80
CA ALA A 23 2.81 5.42 -1.67
C ALA A 23 1.81 6.33 -0.93
N PRO A 24 1.95 7.67 -0.98
CA PRO A 24 0.94 8.56 -0.43
C PRO A 24 -0.43 8.26 -1.05
N THR A 25 -1.53 8.43 -0.32
CA THR A 25 -2.89 8.28 -0.87
C THR A 25 -3.12 9.11 -2.13
N LEU A 26 -2.40 10.23 -2.26
CA LEU A 26 -2.45 11.10 -3.43
C LEU A 26 -1.61 10.62 -4.63
N VAL A 27 -1.04 9.41 -4.63
CA VAL A 27 -0.25 8.91 -5.78
C VAL A 27 -1.01 9.02 -7.11
N TRP A 28 -2.32 8.77 -7.10
CA TRP A 28 -3.19 8.99 -8.26
C TRP A 28 -3.18 10.45 -8.74
N HIS A 29 -3.25 11.40 -7.82
CA HIS A 29 -3.20 12.83 -8.13
C HIS A 29 -1.84 13.21 -8.73
N TYR A 30 -0.74 12.71 -8.20
CA TYR A 30 0.58 12.99 -8.76
C TYR A 30 0.75 12.42 -10.18
N VAL A 31 0.25 11.21 -10.45
CA VAL A 31 0.30 10.61 -11.79
C VAL A 31 -0.54 11.43 -12.77
N THR A 32 -1.77 11.78 -12.41
CA THR A 32 -2.73 12.38 -13.35
C THR A 32 -2.59 13.89 -13.50
N ALA A 33 -2.30 14.62 -12.42
CA ALA A 33 -2.19 16.08 -12.44
C ALA A 33 -0.76 16.57 -12.69
N HIS A 34 0.26 15.80 -12.29
CA HIS A 34 1.66 16.23 -12.36
C HIS A 34 2.53 15.34 -13.27
N GLY A 35 1.93 14.35 -13.94
CA GLY A 35 2.64 13.48 -14.88
C GLY A 35 3.71 12.60 -14.21
N TYR A 36 3.60 12.37 -12.90
CA TYR A 36 4.53 11.47 -12.21
C TYR A 36 4.48 10.08 -12.84
N VAL A 37 5.65 9.53 -13.15
CA VAL A 37 5.80 8.17 -13.69
C VAL A 37 6.33 7.27 -12.58
N PRO A 38 5.50 6.38 -12.01
CA PRO A 38 5.94 5.51 -10.94
C PRO A 38 7.04 4.52 -11.40
N PRO A 39 7.97 4.13 -10.53
CA PRO A 39 8.97 3.11 -10.86
C PRO A 39 8.33 1.80 -11.32
N ALA A 40 8.90 1.14 -12.34
CA ALA A 40 8.34 -0.09 -12.90
C ALA A 40 8.09 -1.19 -11.85
N ARG A 41 9.04 -1.38 -10.91
CA ARG A 41 8.91 -2.33 -9.79
C ARG A 41 7.73 -2.04 -8.86
N PHE A 42 7.36 -0.78 -8.69
CA PHE A 42 6.17 -0.39 -7.92
C PHE A 42 4.90 -0.76 -8.68
N VAL A 43 4.85 -0.47 -9.98
CA VAL A 43 3.72 -0.84 -10.85
C VAL A 43 3.52 -2.36 -10.88
N GLU A 44 4.61 -3.12 -10.94
CA GLU A 44 4.59 -4.58 -10.88
C GLU A 44 4.04 -5.11 -9.55
N ALA A 45 4.50 -4.55 -8.42
CA ALA A 45 3.98 -4.90 -7.10
C ALA A 45 2.47 -4.62 -6.98
N VAL A 46 2.01 -3.47 -7.46
CA VAL A 46 0.57 -3.13 -7.50
C VAL A 46 -0.21 -4.12 -8.36
N ARG A 47 0.31 -4.52 -9.53
CA ARG A 47 -0.36 -5.48 -10.42
C ARG A 47 -0.43 -6.90 -9.85
N ARG A 48 0.52 -7.28 -9.00
CA ARG A 48 0.54 -8.57 -8.29
C ARG A 48 -0.22 -8.56 -6.98
N TYR A 49 -0.79 -7.42 -6.59
CA TYR A 49 -1.52 -7.30 -5.35
C TYR A 49 -2.70 -8.27 -5.31
N ASP A 50 -2.70 -9.18 -4.34
CA ASP A 50 -3.81 -10.06 -4.05
C ASP A 50 -4.69 -9.44 -2.96
N ALA A 51 -5.97 -9.23 -3.27
CA ALA A 51 -6.94 -8.71 -2.31
C ALA A 51 -7.16 -9.65 -1.10
N GLY A 52 -6.84 -10.94 -1.23
CA GLY A 52 -6.82 -11.92 -0.14
C GLY A 52 -5.85 -11.53 0.99
N TRP A 53 -4.78 -10.79 0.69
CA TRP A 53 -3.84 -10.30 1.70
C TRP A 53 -4.42 -9.24 2.65
N ALA A 54 -5.54 -8.61 2.28
CA ALA A 54 -6.30 -7.77 3.19
C ALA A 54 -6.93 -8.57 4.33
N ASN A 55 -7.17 -9.87 4.14
CA ASN A 55 -7.88 -10.73 5.09
C ASN A 55 -6.97 -11.83 5.69
N GLU A 56 -5.87 -12.20 5.03
CA GLU A 56 -4.89 -13.15 5.55
C GLU A 56 -3.79 -12.43 6.37
N PRO A 57 -3.21 -13.09 7.39
CA PRO A 57 -2.02 -12.57 8.08
C PRO A 57 -0.89 -12.42 7.07
N SER A 58 -0.63 -11.18 6.64
CA SER A 58 0.56 -10.91 5.86
C SER A 58 1.78 -11.26 6.72
N PRO A 59 2.78 -11.97 6.18
CA PRO A 59 4.00 -12.28 6.93
C PRO A 59 4.76 -11.02 7.40
N TRP A 60 4.39 -9.84 6.90
CA TRP A 60 5.06 -8.56 7.18
C TRP A 60 4.20 -7.56 7.96
N ILE A 61 2.92 -7.88 8.20
CA ILE A 61 2.04 -7.06 9.04
C ILE A 61 1.92 -7.77 10.38
N PRO A 62 2.31 -7.14 11.51
CA PRO A 62 2.16 -7.73 12.83
C PRO A 62 0.73 -8.23 13.07
N ALA A 63 0.60 -9.37 13.73
CA ALA A 63 -0.71 -10.01 13.96
C ALA A 63 -1.67 -9.13 14.78
N ASP A 64 -1.12 -8.19 15.56
CA ASP A 64 -1.83 -7.21 16.38
C ASP A 64 -2.08 -5.87 15.67
N ALA A 65 -1.68 -5.72 14.40
CA ALA A 65 -1.93 -4.50 13.66
C ALA A 65 -3.43 -4.33 13.37
N GLU A 66 -3.99 -3.20 13.80
CA GLU A 66 -5.37 -2.82 13.47
C GLU A 66 -5.56 -2.69 11.94
N ARG A 67 -6.56 -3.40 11.40
CA ARG A 67 -6.91 -3.44 9.97
C ARG A 67 -8.10 -2.53 9.71
N ASP A 68 -7.84 -1.41 9.04
CA ASP A 68 -8.91 -0.55 8.55
C ASP A 68 -9.39 -1.10 7.20
N VAL A 69 -10.43 -1.93 7.23
CA VAL A 69 -11.14 -2.38 6.03
C VAL A 69 -11.99 -1.22 5.56
N TRP A 70 -11.59 -0.57 4.46
CA TRP A 70 -12.40 0.44 3.79
C TRP A 70 -13.75 -0.17 3.40
N ARG A 71 -14.78 0.02 4.24
CA ARG A 71 -16.16 -0.33 3.90
C ARG A 71 -16.66 0.74 2.94
N ARG A 72 -17.02 0.36 1.72
CA ARG A 72 -17.93 1.17 0.89
C ARG A 72 -19.26 1.25 1.64
N GLY A 73 -19.48 2.34 2.35
CA GLY A 73 -20.81 2.86 2.66
C GLY A 73 -21.33 3.66 1.47
#